data_AF-A0A538K356-F1
#
_entry.id   AF-A0A538K356-F1
#
_cell.length_a   1.000
_cell.length_b   1.000
_cell.length_c   1.000
_cell.angle_alpha   90.00
_cell.angle_beta   90.00
_cell.angle_gamma   90.00
#
_symmetry.space_group_name_H-M   'P 1'
#
loop_
_entity.id
_entity.type
_entity.pdbx_description
1 polymer ?
#
loop_
_entity_poly.entity_id
_entity_poly.type
_entity_poly.pdbx_seq_one_letter_code
_entity_poly.pdbx_strand_id
1 'polypeptide(L)'
;MAADVTGSEATPLLPAHEPPVVPQALVRPHRKRFFVIYALLAAALGVGIAGTAVFAGRSISPGPTWSSWKPSGGGQGAAKQIAAHVSKAYRLPSGKQLVDVIAKAPSVSPANQQIPIHYVLVRGTKGAEDKIVPVSSTDSVMYSLCGLGTSCSIAAGKPSVERGTLVRRQILELALYTFKYVDGMKSVIAFMPPTPGSQPQYVVYIEKSDVEANLKTPLLQTLNPKVPLPSAINRREQQTIDAVTEARVYKFSLSQAQQGDAILVLDPLTA
;
A
#
# COMPACT_ATOMS: atom_id res chain seq x y z
N MET A 1 -111.88 44.04 -44.54
CA MET A 1 -112.25 45.38 -45.04
C MET A 1 -111.24 46.38 -44.49
N ALA A 2 -110.66 47.18 -45.40
CA ALA A 2 -109.93 48.46 -45.22
C ALA A 2 -108.75 48.52 -44.21
N ALA A 3 -107.50 48.65 -44.68
CA ALA A 3 -106.78 49.88 -45.12
C ALA A 3 -106.28 50.69 -43.91
N ASP A 4 -104.99 50.71 -43.55
CA ASP A 4 -103.79 51.24 -44.24
C ASP A 4 -103.80 52.77 -44.38
N VAL A 5 -103.00 53.49 -43.58
CA VAL A 5 -102.47 54.86 -43.83
C VAL A 5 -101.16 55.07 -43.02
N THR A 6 -100.03 55.00 -43.75
CA THR A 6 -98.79 55.84 -43.73
C THR A 6 -98.35 56.52 -42.42
N GLY A 7 -97.08 56.60 -42.01
CA GLY A 7 -95.80 56.36 -42.67
C GLY A 7 -94.74 57.24 -41.96
N SER A 8 -93.48 56.79 -41.87
CA SER A 8 -92.31 57.68 -41.88
C SER A 8 -91.04 56.85 -42.03
N GLU A 9 -90.41 57.01 -43.19
CA GLU A 9 -89.13 56.45 -43.58
C GLU A 9 -88.01 57.39 -43.11
N ALA A 10 -87.04 56.86 -42.38
CA ALA A 10 -85.75 57.52 -42.17
C ALA A 10 -84.64 56.47 -42.02
N THR A 11 -83.74 56.42 -42.99
CA THR A 11 -82.46 55.71 -42.99
C THR A 11 -81.48 56.66 -43.71
N PRO A 12 -80.15 56.66 -43.48
CA PRO A 12 -79.32 56.14 -42.38
C PRO A 12 -78.39 57.23 -41.79
N LEU A 13 -77.85 57.03 -40.59
CA LEU A 13 -76.58 57.66 -40.19
C LEU A 13 -75.70 56.65 -39.46
N LEU A 14 -74.59 56.28 -40.10
CA LEU A 14 -73.43 55.64 -39.50
C LEU A 14 -72.58 56.72 -38.80
N PRO A 15 -72.29 56.56 -37.50
CA PRO A 15 -71.04 57.06 -36.92
C PRO A 15 -70.37 55.94 -36.11
N ALA A 16 -69.06 55.83 -35.96
CA ALA A 16 -67.89 56.53 -36.50
C ALA A 16 -66.75 55.50 -36.42
N HIS A 17 -65.79 55.58 -37.33
CA HIS A 17 -64.60 54.73 -37.33
C HIS A 17 -63.77 55.05 -36.08
N GLU A 18 -63.75 54.14 -35.11
CA GLU A 18 -62.88 54.23 -33.95
C GLU A 18 -61.42 54.06 -34.45
N PRO A 19 -60.50 54.98 -34.13
CA PRO A 19 -59.12 54.87 -34.60
C PRO A 19 -58.49 53.60 -34.01
N PRO A 20 -57.64 52.88 -34.76
CA PRO A 20 -57.01 51.68 -34.25
C PRO A 20 -56.15 52.04 -33.03
N VAL A 21 -56.48 51.42 -31.89
CA VAL A 21 -55.63 51.44 -30.70
C VAL A 21 -54.29 50.84 -31.08
N VAL A 22 -53.27 51.68 -31.21
CA VAL A 22 -51.88 51.23 -31.41
C VAL A 22 -51.49 50.42 -30.17
N PRO A 23 -51.10 49.14 -30.29
CA PRO A 23 -50.62 48.38 -29.16
C PRO A 23 -49.35 49.07 -28.65
N GLN A 24 -49.40 49.65 -27.45
CA GLN A 24 -48.19 50.11 -26.79
C GLN A 24 -47.30 48.89 -26.58
N ALA A 25 -46.16 48.85 -27.26
CA ALA A 25 -45.15 47.84 -27.04
C ALA A 25 -44.71 47.94 -25.57
N LEU A 26 -45.14 46.99 -24.74
CA LEU A 26 -44.64 46.82 -23.39
C LEU A 26 -43.13 46.57 -23.49
N VAL A 27 -42.34 47.63 -23.36
CA VAL A 27 -40.89 47.54 -23.20
C VAL A 27 -40.67 46.87 -21.85
N ARG A 28 -40.56 45.53 -21.83
CA ARG A 28 -40.29 44.73 -20.63
C ARG A 28 -38.83 44.97 -20.22
N PRO A 29 -38.52 45.87 -19.26
CA PRO A 29 -37.14 46.33 -19.01
C PRO A 29 -36.29 45.22 -18.38
N HIS A 30 -36.94 44.19 -17.83
CA HIS A 30 -36.30 43.13 -17.09
C HIS A 30 -35.82 41.94 -17.94
N ARG A 31 -36.17 41.87 -19.24
CA ARG A 31 -35.79 40.74 -20.11
C ARG A 31 -34.28 40.50 -20.17
N LYS A 32 -33.48 41.57 -20.19
CA LYS A 32 -32.02 41.50 -20.16
C LYS A 32 -31.48 41.00 -18.81
N ARG A 33 -32.11 41.42 -17.69
CA ARG A 33 -31.71 41.00 -16.34
C ARG A 33 -32.01 39.52 -16.10
N PHE A 34 -33.19 39.05 -16.52
CA PHE A 34 -33.53 37.63 -16.47
C PHE A 34 -32.58 36.78 -17.32
N PHE A 35 -32.22 37.25 -18.53
CA PHE A 35 -31.27 36.53 -19.38
C PHE A 35 -29.89 36.35 -18.71
N VAL A 36 -29.37 37.40 -18.05
CA VAL A 36 -28.11 37.31 -17.30
C VAL A 36 -28.21 36.31 -16.15
N ILE A 37 -29.31 36.34 -15.39
CA ILE A 37 -29.51 35.41 -14.28
C ILE A 37 -29.59 33.95 -14.78
N TYR A 38 -30.35 33.69 -15.85
CA TYR A 38 -30.43 32.34 -16.42
C TYR A 38 -29.12 31.88 -17.04
N ALA A 39 -28.33 32.77 -17.65
CA ALA A 39 -27.00 32.44 -18.15
C ALA A 39 -26.04 32.07 -17.01
N LEU A 40 -26.06 32.81 -15.90
CA LEU A 40 -25.27 32.48 -14.71
C LEU A 40 -25.70 31.16 -14.06
N LEU A 41 -27.00 30.90 -13.97
CA LEU A 41 -27.53 29.62 -13.47
C LEU A 41 -27.13 28.46 -14.37
N ALA A 42 -27.23 28.62 -15.70
CA ALA A 42 -26.81 27.60 -16.65
C ALA A 42 -25.30 27.34 -16.57
N ALA A 43 -24.49 28.38 -16.40
CA ALA A 43 -23.05 28.24 -16.19
C ALA A 43 -22.73 27.51 -14.88
N ALA A 44 -23.38 27.88 -13.78
CA ALA A 44 -23.21 27.21 -12.48
C ALA A 44 -23.62 25.73 -12.54
N LEU A 45 -24.73 25.43 -13.23
CA LEU A 45 -25.18 24.07 -13.46
C LEU A 45 -24.18 23.28 -14.32
N GLY A 46 -23.68 23.89 -15.40
CA GLY A 46 -22.66 23.28 -16.28
C GLY A 46 -21.36 22.97 -15.52
N VAL A 47 -20.90 23.89 -14.67
CA VAL A 47 -19.74 23.67 -13.79
C VAL A 47 -20.02 22.57 -12.77
N GLY A 48 -21.22 22.53 -12.19
CA GLY A 48 -21.64 21.48 -11.28
C GLY A 48 -21.60 20.11 -11.93
N ILE A 49 -22.24 19.95 -13.09
CA ILE A 49 -22.28 18.69 -13.85
C ILE A 49 -20.88 18.24 -14.26
N ALA A 50 -20.07 19.15 -14.81
CA ALA A 50 -18.69 18.84 -15.20
C ALA A 50 -17.84 18.44 -13.99
N GLY A 51 -17.99 19.14 -12.86
CA GLY A 51 -17.33 18.81 -11.60
C GLY A 51 -17.71 17.42 -11.09
N THR A 52 -19.01 17.09 -11.08
CA THR A 52 -19.51 15.77 -10.68
C THR A 52 -19.01 14.67 -11.63
N ALA A 53 -19.01 14.91 -12.95
CA ALA A 53 -18.52 13.94 -13.92
C ALA A 53 -17.01 13.68 -13.77
N VAL A 54 -16.20 14.72 -13.53
CA VAL A 54 -14.76 14.58 -13.25
C VAL A 54 -14.51 13.84 -11.94
N PHE A 55 -15.28 14.15 -10.89
CA PHE A 55 -15.17 13.48 -9.61
C PHE A 55 -15.55 12.01 -9.69
N ALA A 56 -16.66 11.68 -10.38
CA ALA A 56 -17.09 10.32 -10.66
C ALA A 56 -16.06 9.56 -11.51
N GLY A 57 -15.52 10.17 -12.56
CA GLY A 57 -14.48 9.56 -13.40
C GLY A 57 -13.19 9.22 -12.64
N ARG A 58 -12.77 10.09 -11.71
CA ARG A 58 -11.61 9.83 -10.82
C ARG A 58 -11.87 8.70 -9.82
N SER A 59 -13.11 8.50 -9.39
CA SER A 59 -13.47 7.40 -8.49
C SER A 59 -13.67 6.06 -9.20
N ILE A 60 -13.85 6.06 -10.53
CA ILE A 60 -14.01 4.86 -11.36
C ILE A 60 -12.66 4.26 -11.81
N SER A 61 -11.56 5.04 -11.79
CA SER A 61 -10.21 4.49 -11.98
C SER A 61 -9.60 4.16 -10.63
N PRO A 62 -9.75 2.93 -10.10
CA PRO A 62 -9.06 2.54 -8.88
C PRO A 62 -7.56 2.79 -9.08
N GLY A 63 -6.94 3.44 -8.10
CA GLY A 63 -5.50 3.65 -8.11
C GLY A 63 -4.74 2.32 -8.29
N PRO A 64 -3.47 2.38 -8.73
CA PRO A 64 -2.69 1.18 -9.00
C PRO A 64 -2.72 0.24 -7.78
N THR A 65 -3.07 -1.03 -8.01
CA THR A 65 -3.07 -2.06 -6.96
C THR A 65 -1.67 -2.20 -6.39
N TRP A 66 -1.55 -2.29 -5.06
CA TRP A 66 -0.24 -2.33 -4.40
C TRP A 66 0.62 -3.52 -4.84
N SER A 67 0.02 -4.72 -4.97
CA SER A 67 0.63 -5.89 -5.60
C SER A 67 -0.44 -6.70 -6.35
N SER A 68 -0.01 -7.49 -7.33
CA SER A 68 -0.89 -8.38 -8.10
C SER A 68 -1.38 -9.60 -7.32
N TRP A 69 -0.67 -9.97 -6.25
CA TRP A 69 -1.01 -11.07 -5.35
C TRP A 69 -1.16 -10.57 -3.92
N LYS A 70 -2.02 -11.21 -3.11
CA LYS A 70 -2.14 -11.00 -1.66
C LYS A 70 -2.51 -12.32 -0.97
N PRO A 71 -2.13 -12.51 0.31
CA PRO A 71 -2.58 -13.68 1.07
C PRO A 71 -4.09 -13.62 1.36
N SER A 72 -4.66 -14.77 1.67
CA SER A 72 -6.01 -14.89 2.23
C SER A 72 -5.97 -15.08 3.76
N GLY A 73 -7.02 -14.66 4.46
CA GLY A 73 -7.09 -14.69 5.92
C GLY A 73 -6.18 -13.65 6.59
N GLY A 74 -5.76 -13.91 7.82
CA GLY A 74 -4.94 -12.99 8.62
C GLY A 74 -3.92 -13.69 9.53
N GLY A 75 -3.20 -12.88 10.31
CA GLY A 75 -2.22 -13.33 11.30
C GLY A 75 -1.16 -14.29 10.73
N GLN A 76 -0.82 -15.32 11.51
CA GLN A 76 0.23 -16.29 11.16
C GLN A 76 -0.09 -17.12 9.90
N GLY A 77 -1.37 -17.33 9.58
CA GLY A 77 -1.77 -18.02 8.35
C GLY A 77 -1.40 -17.22 7.10
N ALA A 78 -1.69 -15.91 7.12
CA ALA A 78 -1.30 -15.01 6.04
C ALA A 78 0.23 -14.91 5.91
N ALA A 79 0.96 -14.83 7.04
CA ALA A 79 2.43 -14.84 7.03
C ALA A 79 3.03 -16.11 6.41
N LYS A 80 2.46 -17.29 6.67
CA LYS A 80 2.87 -18.56 6.02
C LYS A 80 2.64 -18.53 4.51
N GLN A 81 1.51 -17.98 4.06
CA GLN A 81 1.24 -17.81 2.63
C GLN A 81 2.23 -16.84 1.98
N ILE A 82 2.55 -15.72 2.65
CA ILE A 82 3.56 -14.77 2.20
C ILE A 82 4.93 -15.45 2.06
N ALA A 83 5.36 -16.19 3.08
CA ALA A 83 6.61 -16.94 3.05
C ALA A 83 6.67 -17.90 1.85
N ALA A 84 5.62 -18.69 1.63
CA ALA A 84 5.53 -19.63 0.52
C ALA A 84 5.41 -18.96 -0.86
N HIS A 85 4.80 -17.79 -0.95
CA HIS A 85 4.69 -17.02 -2.19
C HIS A 85 6.05 -16.42 -2.57
N VAL A 86 6.65 -15.66 -1.65
CA VAL A 86 7.90 -14.95 -1.88
C VAL A 86 9.05 -15.95 -2.10
N SER A 87 9.17 -17.02 -1.31
CA SER A 87 10.29 -17.97 -1.43
C SER A 87 10.42 -18.63 -2.80
N LYS A 88 9.30 -18.89 -3.46
CA LYS A 88 9.26 -19.53 -4.79
C LYS A 88 9.86 -18.65 -5.89
N ALA A 89 9.84 -17.33 -5.73
CA ALA A 89 10.35 -16.40 -6.73
C ALA A 89 11.88 -16.30 -6.72
N TYR A 90 12.55 -16.68 -5.62
CA TYR A 90 13.99 -16.51 -5.46
C TYR A 90 14.75 -17.78 -5.84
N ARG A 91 15.60 -17.66 -6.87
CA ARG A 91 16.35 -18.76 -7.45
C ARG A 91 17.84 -18.45 -7.52
N LEU A 92 18.65 -19.50 -7.45
CA LEU A 92 20.07 -19.51 -7.78
C LEU A 92 20.27 -19.50 -9.30
N PRO A 93 21.47 -19.19 -9.81
CA PRO A 93 21.77 -19.31 -11.25
C PRO A 93 21.49 -20.69 -11.85
N SER A 94 21.53 -21.74 -11.03
CA SER A 94 21.17 -23.12 -11.42
C SER A 94 19.66 -23.36 -11.57
N GLY A 95 18.81 -22.35 -11.32
CA GLY A 95 17.36 -22.48 -11.30
C GLY A 95 16.78 -23.10 -10.02
N LYS A 96 17.62 -23.61 -9.11
CA LYS A 96 17.19 -24.12 -7.80
C LYS A 96 16.75 -22.98 -6.87
N GLN A 97 15.87 -23.28 -5.92
CA GLN A 97 15.43 -22.31 -4.91
C GLN A 97 16.60 -21.79 -4.06
N LEU A 98 16.58 -20.50 -3.76
CA LEU A 98 17.61 -19.85 -2.93
C LEU A 98 17.52 -20.34 -1.48
N VAL A 99 16.36 -20.17 -0.86
CA VAL A 99 16.03 -20.58 0.51
C VAL A 99 14.56 -20.99 0.58
N ASP A 100 14.25 -21.89 1.48
CA ASP A 100 12.91 -22.01 2.01
C ASP A 100 12.68 -21.00 3.14
N VAL A 101 11.44 -20.50 3.27
CA VAL A 101 11.09 -19.48 4.26
C VAL A 101 10.05 -20.04 5.19
N ILE A 102 10.37 -20.09 6.47
CA ILE A 102 9.51 -20.66 7.50
C ILE A 102 8.98 -19.52 8.36
N ALA A 103 7.67 -19.26 8.28
CA ALA A 103 6.98 -18.28 9.11
C ALA A 103 6.55 -18.87 10.45
N LYS A 104 6.89 -18.21 11.56
CA LYS A 104 6.55 -18.61 12.92
C LYS A 104 6.22 -17.39 13.79
N ALA A 105 5.53 -17.64 14.90
CA ALA A 105 5.49 -16.68 16.00
C ALA A 105 6.90 -16.48 16.59
N PRO A 106 7.23 -15.29 17.12
CA PRO A 106 8.52 -15.02 17.76
C PRO A 106 8.81 -16.03 18.88
N SER A 107 9.71 -16.97 18.61
CA SER A 107 10.06 -18.04 19.53
C SER A 107 11.37 -18.69 19.09
N VAL A 108 12.07 -19.28 20.04
CA VAL A 108 13.28 -20.08 19.81
C VAL A 108 13.04 -21.49 20.28
N SER A 109 13.81 -22.44 19.76
CA SER A 109 13.68 -23.84 20.14
C SER A 109 15.01 -24.47 20.56
N PRO A 110 15.66 -23.96 21.63
CA PRO A 110 16.81 -24.64 22.19
C PRO A 110 16.39 -26.03 22.67
N ALA A 111 17.14 -27.06 22.30
CA ALA A 111 16.88 -28.46 22.70
C ALA A 111 15.43 -28.95 22.44
N ASN A 112 14.82 -28.54 21.33
CA ASN A 112 13.44 -28.88 20.94
C ASN A 112 12.32 -28.36 21.86
N GLN A 113 12.63 -27.48 22.82
CA GLN A 113 11.61 -26.81 23.62
C GLN A 113 11.32 -25.43 23.05
N GLN A 114 10.07 -25.17 22.65
CA GLN A 114 9.69 -23.86 22.14
C GLN A 114 9.56 -22.86 23.30
N ILE A 115 10.40 -21.82 23.27
CA ILE A 115 10.40 -20.71 24.22
C ILE A 115 9.99 -19.44 23.46
N PRO A 116 8.92 -18.73 23.89
CA PRO A 116 8.52 -17.49 23.24
C PRO A 116 9.59 -16.40 23.43
N ILE A 117 9.73 -15.55 22.42
CA ILE A 117 10.48 -14.30 22.55
C ILE A 117 9.44 -13.21 22.87
N HIS A 118 9.60 -12.56 24.03
CA HIS A 118 8.74 -11.44 24.43
C HIS A 118 9.40 -10.07 24.27
N TYR A 119 10.73 -10.05 24.15
CA TYR A 119 11.49 -8.80 24.01
C TYR A 119 12.62 -8.95 22.98
N VAL A 120 12.79 -7.91 22.18
CA VAL A 120 13.95 -7.68 21.34
C VAL A 120 14.75 -6.53 21.96
N LEU A 121 15.99 -6.81 22.37
CA LEU A 121 16.93 -5.81 22.85
C LEU A 121 17.83 -5.40 21.68
N VAL A 122 17.69 -4.18 21.16
CA VAL A 122 18.57 -3.61 20.15
C VAL A 122 19.64 -2.79 20.85
N ARG A 123 20.91 -3.21 20.76
CA ARG A 123 22.01 -2.47 21.38
C ARG A 123 22.29 -1.17 20.63
N GLY A 124 22.52 -0.10 21.38
CA GLY A 124 22.88 1.19 20.83
C GLY A 124 24.29 1.19 20.21
N THR A 125 24.49 1.99 19.15
CA THR A 125 25.83 2.25 18.61
C THR A 125 26.45 3.48 19.26
N LYS A 126 27.72 3.39 19.71
CA LYS A 126 28.60 4.52 20.10
C LYS A 126 27.86 5.68 20.81
N GLY A 127 27.42 5.45 22.04
CA GLY A 127 26.78 6.48 22.89
C GLY A 127 25.26 6.59 22.73
N ALA A 128 24.65 5.87 21.78
CA ALA A 128 23.21 5.67 21.77
C ALA A 128 22.78 4.68 22.87
N GLU A 129 21.59 4.89 23.42
CA GLU A 129 21.00 3.99 24.40
C GLU A 129 20.49 2.70 23.75
N ASP A 130 20.45 1.64 24.55
CA ASP A 130 19.82 0.38 24.17
C ASP A 130 18.29 0.54 24.08
N LYS A 131 17.68 -0.05 23.05
CA LYS A 131 16.23 -0.05 22.85
C LYS A 131 15.65 -1.42 23.17
N ILE A 132 14.70 -1.49 24.09
CA ILE A 132 13.92 -2.69 24.36
C ILE A 132 12.58 -2.58 23.65
N VAL A 133 12.28 -3.54 22.77
CA VAL A 133 11.02 -3.59 22.03
C VAL A 133 10.23 -4.82 22.48
N PRO A 134 9.02 -4.65 23.06
CA PRO A 134 8.15 -5.77 23.32
C PRO A 134 7.65 -6.37 22.00
N VAL A 135 7.66 -7.69 21.90
CA VAL A 135 7.17 -8.41 20.73
C VAL A 135 6.21 -9.52 21.14
N SER A 136 5.26 -9.82 20.27
CA SER A 136 4.26 -10.85 20.51
C SER A 136 3.87 -11.55 19.21
N SER A 137 3.13 -12.65 19.32
CA SER A 137 2.59 -13.36 18.15
C SER A 137 1.50 -12.59 17.40
N THR A 138 0.95 -11.52 17.99
CA THR A 138 -0.13 -10.69 17.43
C THR A 138 0.36 -9.44 16.70
N ASP A 139 1.59 -8.99 16.97
CA ASP A 139 2.17 -7.80 16.33
C ASP A 139 3.56 -8.03 15.73
N SER A 140 4.08 -9.25 15.79
CA SER A 140 5.39 -9.58 15.26
C SER A 140 5.39 -10.95 14.59
N VAL A 141 6.20 -11.10 13.54
CA VAL A 141 6.42 -12.38 12.87
C VAL A 141 7.90 -12.67 12.74
N MET A 142 8.23 -13.94 12.90
CA MET A 142 9.56 -14.46 12.69
C MET A 142 9.62 -15.25 11.38
N TYR A 143 10.56 -14.90 10.50
CA TYR A 143 10.88 -15.69 9.31
C TYR A 143 12.26 -16.32 9.48
N SER A 144 12.35 -17.65 9.33
CA SER A 144 13.62 -18.35 9.21
C SER A 144 13.89 -18.63 7.74
N LEU A 145 14.90 -17.99 7.16
CA LEU A 145 15.34 -18.27 5.79
C LEU A 145 16.34 -19.41 5.87
N CYS A 146 15.88 -20.62 5.53
CA CYS A 146 16.68 -21.84 5.58
C CYS A 146 17.06 -22.23 4.16
N GLY A 147 18.36 -22.21 3.86
CA GLY A 147 18.86 -22.77 2.61
C GLY A 147 18.65 -24.29 2.55
N LEU A 148 18.60 -24.83 1.33
CA LEU A 148 18.39 -26.27 1.09
C LEU A 148 19.66 -27.12 1.24
N GLY A 149 20.71 -26.57 1.87
CA GLY A 149 21.97 -27.23 2.15
C GLY A 149 22.03 -27.78 3.57
N THR A 150 23.20 -28.24 3.98
CA THR A 150 23.42 -28.74 5.35
C THR A 150 23.24 -27.61 6.36
N SER A 151 22.59 -27.91 7.49
CA SER A 151 22.35 -26.97 8.60
C SER A 151 21.74 -25.63 8.16
N CYS A 152 20.74 -25.65 7.27
CA CYS A 152 20.09 -24.46 6.70
C CYS A 152 21.00 -23.53 5.87
N SER A 153 22.20 -23.96 5.48
CA SER A 153 23.04 -23.20 4.55
C SER A 153 22.48 -23.23 3.13
N ILE A 154 22.84 -22.25 2.29
CA ILE A 154 22.45 -22.26 0.88
C ILE A 154 23.23 -23.34 0.13
N ALA A 155 22.51 -24.28 -0.48
CA ALA A 155 23.04 -25.56 -0.99
C ALA A 155 24.13 -25.47 -2.07
N ALA A 156 24.27 -24.33 -2.76
CA ALA A 156 25.19 -24.20 -3.88
C ALA A 156 25.80 -22.80 -4.01
N GLY A 157 26.94 -22.74 -4.69
CA GLY A 157 27.72 -21.52 -4.98
C GLY A 157 28.56 -21.04 -3.79
N LYS A 158 29.53 -20.15 -4.05
CA LYS A 158 30.41 -19.55 -3.02
C LYS A 158 29.76 -18.37 -2.29
N PRO A 159 29.66 -18.37 -0.93
CA PRO A 159 29.10 -17.25 -0.18
C PRO A 159 29.68 -15.92 -0.67
N SER A 160 28.83 -14.92 -0.88
CA SER A 160 29.23 -13.63 -1.45
C SER A 160 28.32 -12.51 -0.97
N VAL A 161 28.80 -11.26 -1.10
CA VAL A 161 28.04 -10.06 -0.72
C VAL A 161 26.77 -9.95 -1.56
N GLU A 162 26.85 -10.20 -2.87
CA GLU A 162 25.72 -10.12 -3.81
C GLU A 162 24.62 -11.11 -3.44
N ARG A 163 25.01 -12.31 -2.99
CA ARG A 163 24.05 -13.29 -2.49
C ARG A 163 23.40 -12.81 -1.19
N GLY A 164 24.18 -12.22 -0.28
CA GLY A 164 23.66 -11.59 0.92
C GLY A 164 22.64 -10.49 0.60
N THR A 165 22.92 -9.66 -0.41
CA THR A 165 21.99 -8.64 -0.91
C THR A 165 20.71 -9.25 -1.47
N LEU A 166 20.79 -10.37 -2.21
CA LEU A 166 19.59 -11.07 -2.68
C LEU A 166 18.74 -11.63 -1.54
N VAL A 167 19.37 -12.17 -0.48
CA VAL A 167 18.66 -12.61 0.73
C VAL A 167 18.01 -11.41 1.43
N ARG A 168 18.70 -10.28 1.57
CA ARG A 168 18.13 -9.05 2.15
C ARG A 168 16.96 -8.51 1.33
N ARG A 169 17.04 -8.57 -0.01
CA ARG A 169 15.91 -8.26 -0.90
C ARG A 169 14.69 -9.14 -0.60
N GLN A 170 14.91 -10.45 -0.43
CA GLN A 170 13.85 -11.40 -0.08
C GLN A 170 13.20 -11.04 1.26
N ILE A 171 14.02 -10.69 2.25
CA ILE A 171 13.53 -10.25 3.55
C ILE A 171 12.72 -8.96 3.45
N LEU A 172 13.20 -7.98 2.67
CA LEU A 172 12.47 -6.74 2.43
C LEU A 172 11.10 -7.02 1.80
N GLU A 173 11.03 -7.89 0.80
CA GLU A 173 9.77 -8.28 0.17
C GLU A 173 8.83 -8.97 1.17
N LEU A 174 9.33 -9.91 1.98
CA LEU A 174 8.56 -10.54 3.06
C LEU A 174 8.01 -9.50 4.04
N ALA A 175 8.83 -8.52 4.43
CA ALA A 175 8.44 -7.47 5.36
C ALA A 175 7.36 -6.55 4.78
N LEU A 176 7.54 -6.11 3.52
CA LEU A 176 6.55 -5.27 2.83
C LEU A 176 5.21 -5.97 2.70
N TYR A 177 5.18 -7.23 2.26
CA TYR A 177 3.94 -8.02 2.20
C TYR A 177 3.30 -8.18 3.58
N THR A 178 4.11 -8.47 4.60
CA THR A 178 3.63 -8.65 5.98
C THR A 178 2.97 -7.38 6.48
N PHE A 179 3.66 -6.25 6.45
CA PHE A 179 3.13 -4.98 6.97
C PHE A 179 1.97 -4.42 6.15
N LYS A 180 1.86 -4.81 4.87
CA LYS A 180 0.78 -4.43 4.00
C LYS A 180 -0.51 -5.22 4.24
N TYR A 181 -0.39 -6.53 4.44
CA TYR A 181 -1.54 -7.45 4.38
C TYR A 181 -1.84 -8.19 5.69
N VAL A 182 -0.93 -8.17 6.66
CA VAL A 182 -1.15 -8.80 7.96
C VAL A 182 -1.41 -7.69 8.98
N ASP A 183 -2.67 -7.55 9.36
CA ASP A 183 -3.12 -6.51 10.28
C ASP A 183 -2.41 -6.61 11.63
N GLY A 184 -2.13 -5.44 12.22
CA GLY A 184 -1.49 -5.34 13.54
C GLY A 184 0.01 -5.59 13.58
N MET A 185 0.63 -6.07 12.48
CA MET A 185 2.08 -6.32 12.46
C MET A 185 2.88 -5.01 12.55
N LYS A 186 3.76 -4.95 13.54
CA LYS A 186 4.69 -3.85 13.83
C LYS A 186 6.14 -4.23 13.54
N SER A 187 6.52 -5.50 13.67
CA SER A 187 7.89 -5.94 13.43
C SER A 187 8.01 -7.26 12.66
N VAL A 188 9.14 -7.40 11.97
CA VAL A 188 9.56 -8.62 11.27
C VAL A 188 10.96 -8.97 11.72
N ILE A 189 11.14 -10.20 12.21
CA ILE A 189 12.41 -10.77 12.65
C ILE A 189 12.82 -11.84 11.64
N ALA A 190 13.80 -11.56 10.78
CA ALA A 190 14.16 -12.47 9.70
C ALA A 190 15.59 -13.03 9.85
N PHE A 191 15.71 -14.32 10.19
CA PHE A 191 16.99 -15.00 10.36
C PHE A 191 17.59 -15.35 9.00
N MET A 192 18.84 -14.92 8.77
CA MET A 192 19.55 -15.20 7.53
C MET A 192 20.14 -16.62 7.53
N PRO A 193 20.27 -17.26 6.35
CA PRO A 193 20.96 -18.55 6.23
C PRO A 193 22.42 -18.42 6.68
N PRO A 194 22.97 -19.43 7.39
CA PRO A 194 24.38 -19.47 7.71
C PRO A 194 25.24 -19.73 6.46
N THR A 195 26.53 -19.38 6.56
CA THR A 195 27.52 -19.93 5.63
C THR A 195 27.69 -21.43 5.91
N PRO A 196 28.06 -22.25 4.90
CA PRO A 196 28.29 -23.67 5.11
C PRO A 196 29.28 -23.93 6.26
N GLY A 197 28.91 -24.80 7.20
CA GLY A 197 29.74 -25.14 8.36
C GLY A 197 29.61 -24.18 9.55
N SER A 198 28.77 -23.15 9.48
CA SER A 198 28.49 -22.23 10.60
C SER A 198 27.05 -22.35 11.09
N GLN A 199 26.80 -21.82 12.29
CA GLN A 199 25.44 -21.60 12.80
C GLN A 199 24.88 -20.27 12.30
N PRO A 200 23.55 -20.09 12.26
CA PRO A 200 22.96 -18.79 11.95
C PRO A 200 23.47 -17.72 12.92
N GLN A 201 23.99 -16.61 12.38
CA GLN A 201 24.58 -15.52 13.17
C GLN A 201 23.87 -14.18 12.97
N TYR A 202 23.17 -14.03 11.85
CA TYR A 202 22.62 -12.76 11.41
C TYR A 202 21.11 -12.80 11.33
N VAL A 203 20.51 -11.70 11.74
CA VAL A 203 19.08 -11.43 11.61
C VAL A 203 18.91 -10.06 10.98
N VAL A 204 17.85 -9.90 10.20
CA VAL A 204 17.39 -8.60 9.75
C VAL A 204 16.12 -8.28 10.53
N TYR A 205 16.17 -7.22 11.33
CA TYR A 205 15.05 -6.77 12.14
C TYR A 205 14.50 -5.47 11.56
N ILE A 206 13.23 -5.50 11.14
CA ILE A 206 12.57 -4.37 10.48
C ILE A 206 11.31 -4.03 11.26
N GLU A 207 11.17 -2.77 11.66
CA GLU A 207 9.92 -2.24 12.18
C GLU A 207 9.10 -1.64 11.04
N LYS A 208 7.77 -1.62 11.16
CA LYS A 208 6.88 -1.09 10.12
C LYS A 208 7.20 0.38 9.78
N SER A 209 7.65 1.15 10.76
CA SER A 209 8.09 2.54 10.58
C SER A 209 9.31 2.67 9.67
N ASP A 210 10.19 1.67 9.60
CA ASP A 210 11.38 1.71 8.72
C ASP A 210 11.01 1.71 7.23
N VAL A 211 9.83 1.19 6.89
CA VAL A 211 9.38 0.98 5.50
C VAL A 211 8.06 1.68 5.17
N GLU A 212 7.63 2.61 6.01
CA GLU A 212 6.33 3.27 5.84
C GLU A 212 6.20 3.98 4.49
N ALA A 213 7.29 4.59 4.01
CA ALA A 213 7.35 5.21 2.69
C ALA A 213 7.13 4.18 1.56
N ASN A 214 7.74 3.00 1.67
CA ASN A 214 7.60 1.93 0.69
C ASN A 214 6.18 1.35 0.66
N LEU A 215 5.49 1.31 1.80
CA LEU A 215 4.11 0.81 1.90
C LEU A 215 3.07 1.70 1.22
N LYS A 216 3.40 2.98 1.00
CA LYS A 216 2.57 3.98 0.30
C LYS A 216 2.67 3.89 -1.21
N THR A 217 3.69 3.23 -1.74
CA THR A 217 3.91 3.02 -3.18
C THR A 217 3.61 1.58 -3.58
N PRO A 218 3.14 1.32 -4.83
CA PRO A 218 3.01 -0.05 -5.32
C PRO A 218 4.33 -0.82 -5.24
N LEU A 219 4.27 -2.12 -4.92
CA LEU A 219 5.43 -2.98 -4.74
C LEU A 219 6.36 -2.98 -5.96
N LEU A 220 5.78 -2.97 -7.17
CA LEU A 220 6.51 -2.93 -8.45
C LEU A 220 7.36 -1.67 -8.64
N GLN A 221 7.08 -0.59 -7.88
CA GLN A 221 7.88 0.63 -7.88
C GLN A 221 8.99 0.59 -6.83
N THR A 222 8.92 -0.33 -5.87
CA THR A 222 9.94 -0.54 -4.83
C THR A 222 10.91 -1.65 -5.22
N LEU A 223 10.40 -2.79 -5.68
CA LEU A 223 11.17 -3.97 -6.08
C LEU A 223 10.80 -4.38 -7.50
N ASN A 224 11.79 -4.89 -8.25
CA ASN A 224 11.54 -5.38 -9.60
C ASN A 224 10.61 -6.62 -9.55
N PRO A 225 9.54 -6.70 -10.37
CA PRO A 225 8.69 -7.89 -10.43
C PRO A 225 9.46 -9.17 -10.72
N LYS A 226 10.50 -9.07 -11.56
CA LYS A 226 11.37 -10.19 -11.89
C LYS A 226 12.52 -10.20 -10.90
N VAL A 227 12.53 -11.20 -10.02
CA VAL A 227 13.63 -11.40 -9.08
C VAL A 227 14.95 -11.58 -9.85
N PRO A 228 15.96 -10.73 -9.61
CA PRO A 228 17.25 -10.85 -10.27
C PRO A 228 18.05 -12.03 -9.71
N LEU A 229 19.02 -12.50 -10.49
CA LEU A 229 20.12 -13.31 -9.96
C LEU A 229 21.02 -12.45 -9.07
N PRO A 230 21.82 -13.02 -8.15
CA PRO A 230 22.67 -12.25 -7.24
C PRO A 230 23.51 -11.17 -7.93
N SER A 231 24.19 -11.51 -9.03
CA SER A 231 25.05 -10.59 -9.80
C SER A 231 24.31 -9.68 -10.77
N ALA A 232 22.98 -9.77 -10.84
CA ALA A 232 22.14 -9.05 -11.82
C ALA A 232 21.17 -8.06 -11.14
N ILE A 233 21.34 -7.79 -9.85
CA ILE A 233 20.59 -6.74 -9.16
C ILE A 233 21.03 -5.40 -9.75
N ASN A 234 20.09 -4.62 -10.29
CA ASN A 234 20.42 -3.32 -10.84
C ASN A 234 20.72 -2.30 -9.71
N ARG A 235 21.47 -1.25 -10.02
CA ARG A 235 21.93 -0.25 -9.04
C ARG A 235 20.79 0.41 -8.27
N ARG A 236 19.68 0.76 -8.92
CA ARG A 236 18.55 1.47 -8.27
C ARG A 236 17.85 0.59 -7.24
N GLU A 237 17.61 -0.67 -7.60
CA GLU A 237 17.02 -1.65 -6.71
C GLU A 237 17.97 -1.98 -5.56
N GLN A 238 19.26 -2.14 -5.84
CA GLN A 238 20.28 -2.33 -4.81
C GLN A 238 20.30 -1.18 -3.79
N GLN A 239 20.29 0.08 -4.25
CA GLN A 239 20.21 1.25 -3.35
C GLN A 239 18.96 1.23 -2.47
N THR A 240 17.83 0.77 -3.00
CA THR A 240 16.58 0.65 -2.24
C THR A 240 16.68 -0.46 -1.19
N ILE A 241 17.27 -1.60 -1.55
CA ILE A 241 17.51 -2.71 -0.61
C ILE A 241 18.47 -2.26 0.50
N ASP A 242 19.58 -1.64 0.14
CA ASP A 242 20.64 -1.22 1.08
C ASP A 242 20.13 -0.14 2.05
N ALA A 243 19.47 0.90 1.54
CA ALA A 243 18.91 1.98 2.35
C ALA A 243 17.94 1.49 3.44
N VAL A 244 17.20 0.41 3.17
CA VAL A 244 16.24 -0.16 4.13
C VAL A 244 16.88 -1.22 5.00
N THR A 245 17.73 -2.09 4.46
CA THR A 245 18.13 -3.32 5.16
C THR A 245 19.52 -3.29 5.77
N GLU A 246 20.45 -2.47 5.29
CA GLU A 246 21.86 -2.55 5.68
C GLU A 246 22.07 -2.22 7.16
N ALA A 247 21.53 -1.08 7.62
CA ALA A 247 21.55 -0.70 9.04
C ALA A 247 20.68 -1.59 9.95
N ARG A 248 19.93 -2.53 9.35
CA ARG A 248 18.97 -3.41 10.03
C ARG A 248 19.47 -4.86 10.08
N VAL A 249 20.70 -5.10 9.61
CA VAL A 249 21.37 -6.38 9.82
C VAL A 249 22.06 -6.33 11.19
N TYR A 250 21.77 -7.34 12.01
CA TYR A 250 22.33 -7.47 13.35
C TYR A 250 22.98 -8.84 13.50
N LYS A 251 24.05 -8.92 14.29
CA LYS A 251 24.40 -10.18 14.95
C LYS A 251 23.38 -10.41 16.05
N PHE A 252 22.91 -11.64 16.20
CA PHE A 252 21.96 -11.95 17.26
C PHE A 252 22.56 -12.89 18.29
N SER A 253 22.07 -12.77 19.52
CA SER A 253 22.27 -13.75 20.58
C SER A 253 20.98 -13.91 21.38
N LEU A 254 20.90 -14.97 22.19
CA LEU A 254 19.77 -15.21 23.07
C LEU A 254 20.22 -15.03 24.51
N SER A 255 19.46 -14.22 25.25
CA SER A 255 19.56 -14.11 26.70
C SER A 255 18.27 -14.64 27.34
N GLN A 256 18.32 -14.95 28.63
CA GLN A 256 17.14 -15.32 29.39
C GLN A 256 16.79 -14.21 30.38
N ALA A 257 15.51 -13.86 30.45
CA ALA A 257 14.97 -13.03 31.52
C ALA A 257 14.94 -13.82 32.84
N GLN A 258 14.84 -13.12 33.97
CA GLN A 258 14.73 -13.74 35.30
C GLN A 258 13.51 -14.68 35.43
N GLN A 259 12.49 -14.50 34.59
CA GLN A 259 11.25 -15.28 34.57
C GLN A 259 11.31 -16.48 33.59
N GLY A 260 12.44 -16.70 32.92
CA GLY A 260 12.64 -17.82 31.98
C GLY A 260 12.30 -17.51 30.51
N ASP A 261 11.80 -16.30 30.22
CA ASP A 261 11.54 -15.86 28.85
C ASP A 261 12.82 -15.65 28.05
N ALA A 262 12.77 -15.90 26.73
CA ALA A 262 13.88 -15.59 25.85
C ALA A 262 13.85 -14.10 25.45
N ILE A 263 15.02 -13.47 25.53
CA ILE A 263 15.28 -12.13 24.99
C ILE A 263 16.16 -12.29 23.76
N LEU A 264 15.70 -11.76 22.63
CA LEU A 264 16.51 -11.69 21.42
C LEU A 264 17.38 -10.44 21.48
N VAL A 265 18.69 -10.60 21.64
CA VAL A 265 19.64 -9.49 21.71
C VAL A 265 20.24 -9.26 20.33
N LEU A 266 20.15 -8.02 19.85
CA LEU A 266 20.59 -7.59 18.53
C LEU A 266 21.76 -6.62 18.65
N ASP A 267 22.90 -7.03 18.13
CA ASP A 267 24.13 -6.27 18.06
C ASP A 267 24.29 -5.67 16.65
N PRO A 268 24.30 -4.33 16.51
CA PRO A 268 24.54 -3.70 15.22
C PRO A 268 25.88 -4.15 14.63
N LEU A 269 25.91 -4.41 13.32
CA LEU A 269 27.17 -4.53 12.60
C LEU A 269 27.77 -3.12 12.58
N THR A 270 28.83 -2.88 13.35
CA THR A 270 29.51 -1.59 13.46
C THR A 270 29.66 -0.92 12.09
N ALA A 271 29.08 0.29 11.95
CA ALA A 271 29.42 1.23 10.88
C ALA A 271 30.75 1.93 11.18
#